data_AF-A0A3R7A4A5-F1
#
_entry.id   AF-A0A3R7A4A5-F1
#
_cell.length_a   1.000
_cell.length_b   1.000
_cell.length_c   1.000
_cell.angle_alpha   90.00
_cell.angle_beta   90.00
_cell.angle_gamma   90.00
#
_symmetry.space_group_name_H-M   'P 1'
#
loop_
_entity.id
_entity.type
_entity.pdbx_description
1 polymer ?
#
loop_
_entity_poly.entity_id
_entity_poly.type
_entity_poly.pdbx_seq_one_letter_code
_entity_poly.pdbx_strand_id
1 'polypeptide(L)'
;MPLNSPTLHKIEELNVENEGVKTFKFHSQEIARESEPGQFVMVWNPGIDEIPISIANASQEGELEVAIADVGDCTHNLHQKHVGDLVGLRGPFGKAFSLHGATICMVAGGYGTAPLRFAAKRAKELDKHVVLLVGARSSAELLYIEEFERMGYEVRIATEDGSEGYKGLVTELLEEILASGEKFEQVLTCGPELMMKRVCEITRRERILTQVSVERIVKCGCGACGSCDLGGYRVCKDGPVFDAEELERTEFGNWKRAKSGKRIAIKPDMSAREEIELLSIPPSRFTPANEPLLRTEVCGIKFPNPIANAAGFGVSGKLLYRYAAAGAGAVVTKSVGLDEREGYPNPTFFELSPHSYSYVNAMGLPNPGIKNYGLEIEDAMYADVPLILSIFGKSVEECRELVRIAIKYPIDMLEFNASCPHTEFAAVEHNPKLLKSIIKEIRGIAHQKGIPVAVKISPNVGDPAGLALTAEKAGADAITAINTVISRPIDPTLDIPLLGNPTGYGGKSGKELAFGGKRVIFELYEELRIPIIGVGGIFSAKDVIEYAKNGACLFQVGSALVSEGFEIFTRLKSELKEYLVVNGYKNLGEIVGEAHRR
;
A
#
# COMPACT_ATOMS: atom_id res chain seq x y z
N MET A 1 7.16 -17.12 -9.23
CA MET A 1 7.06 -15.82 -8.55
C MET A 1 8.44 -15.43 -8.05
N PRO A 2 9.07 -14.47 -8.74
CA PRO A 2 10.31 -13.86 -8.30
C PRO A 2 10.16 -13.27 -6.91
N LEU A 3 11.27 -13.23 -6.19
CA LEU A 3 11.39 -12.49 -4.94
C LEU A 3 10.94 -11.05 -5.18
N ASN A 4 10.14 -10.47 -4.29
CA ASN A 4 9.81 -9.06 -4.36
C ASN A 4 11.02 -8.19 -3.93
N SER A 5 12.12 -8.21 -4.70
CA SER A 5 13.36 -7.48 -4.47
C SER A 5 13.95 -7.03 -5.81
N PRO A 6 14.56 -5.83 -5.90
CA PRO A 6 15.19 -5.38 -7.15
C PRO A 6 16.30 -6.35 -7.59
N THR A 7 16.32 -6.65 -8.89
CA THR A 7 17.38 -7.39 -9.57
C THR A 7 17.96 -6.52 -10.68
N LEU A 8 19.28 -6.52 -10.85
CA LEU A 8 19.95 -5.60 -11.78
C LEU A 8 19.92 -6.13 -13.21
N HIS A 9 19.52 -5.27 -14.14
CA HIS A 9 19.50 -5.52 -15.58
C HIS A 9 20.29 -4.44 -16.30
N LYS A 10 21.00 -4.84 -17.36
CA LYS A 10 21.59 -3.89 -18.31
C LYS A 10 20.51 -3.41 -19.26
N ILE A 11 20.53 -2.12 -19.56
CA ILE A 11 19.78 -1.56 -20.68
C ILE A 11 20.36 -2.15 -21.98
N GLU A 12 19.54 -2.86 -22.75
CA GLU A 12 19.96 -3.45 -24.02
C GLU A 12 19.72 -2.49 -25.19
N GLU A 13 18.63 -1.73 -25.15
CA GLU A 13 18.23 -0.80 -26.20
C GLU A 13 17.51 0.41 -25.58
N LEU A 14 17.68 1.56 -26.20
CA LEU A 14 16.98 2.81 -25.86
C LEU A 14 16.38 3.42 -27.12
N ASN A 15 15.07 3.56 -27.12
CA ASN A 15 14.32 4.17 -28.22
C ASN A 15 13.71 5.49 -27.75
N VAL A 16 14.02 6.58 -28.44
CA VAL A 16 13.42 7.90 -28.19
C VAL A 16 12.12 7.95 -28.97
N GLU A 17 11.00 7.92 -28.27
CA GLU A 17 9.67 7.94 -28.90
C GLU A 17 9.27 9.38 -29.26
N ASN A 18 9.53 10.32 -28.36
CA ASN A 18 9.40 11.76 -28.57
C ASN A 18 10.28 12.52 -27.55
N GLU A 19 10.16 13.87 -27.50
CA GLU A 19 10.96 14.69 -26.56
C GLU A 19 10.76 14.32 -25.09
N GLY A 20 9.59 13.79 -24.73
CA GLY A 20 9.21 13.50 -23.35
C GLY A 20 9.26 12.02 -22.97
N VAL A 21 9.38 11.08 -23.91
CA VAL A 21 9.22 9.64 -23.63
C VAL A 21 10.34 8.83 -24.29
N LYS A 22 10.93 7.93 -23.50
CA LYS A 22 11.89 6.91 -23.97
C LYS A 22 11.43 5.51 -23.59
N THR A 23 11.56 4.57 -24.52
CA THR A 23 11.38 3.14 -24.26
C THR A 23 12.73 2.52 -23.91
N PHE A 24 12.75 1.82 -22.77
CA PHE A 24 13.90 1.08 -22.25
C PHE A 24 13.64 -0.41 -22.45
N LYS A 25 14.58 -1.11 -23.07
CA LYS A 25 14.53 -2.56 -23.27
C LYS A 25 15.56 -3.26 -22.39
N PHE A 26 15.12 -4.35 -21.78
CA PHE A 26 15.90 -5.20 -20.90
C PHE A 26 15.71 -6.67 -21.28
N HIS A 27 16.70 -7.50 -20.94
CA HIS A 27 16.51 -8.95 -20.88
C HIS A 27 16.31 -9.39 -19.42
N SER A 28 15.11 -9.84 -19.11
CA SER A 28 14.71 -10.40 -17.81
C SER A 28 13.76 -11.58 -18.01
N GLN A 29 14.33 -12.78 -18.06
CA GLN A 29 13.56 -14.00 -18.36
C GLN A 29 12.43 -14.27 -17.37
N GLU A 30 12.66 -14.06 -16.07
CA GLU A 30 11.67 -14.34 -15.03
C GLU A 30 10.52 -13.32 -15.05
N ILE A 31 10.84 -12.02 -15.12
CA ILE A 31 9.84 -10.95 -15.12
C ILE A 31 9.03 -11.02 -16.42
N ALA A 32 9.69 -11.10 -17.58
CA ALA A 32 9.00 -11.05 -18.88
C ALA A 32 8.02 -12.21 -19.07
N ARG A 33 8.37 -13.43 -18.65
CA ARG A 33 7.50 -14.61 -18.78
C ARG A 33 6.26 -14.56 -17.91
N GLU A 34 6.36 -13.94 -16.73
CA GLU A 34 5.22 -13.76 -15.81
C GLU A 34 4.39 -12.51 -16.15
N SER A 35 4.84 -11.67 -17.10
CA SER A 35 4.24 -10.38 -17.41
C SER A 35 3.04 -10.50 -18.34
N GLU A 36 1.95 -9.82 -17.95
CA GLU A 36 0.71 -9.75 -18.68
C GLU A 36 0.30 -8.29 -18.95
N PRO A 37 -0.44 -8.00 -20.04
CA PRO A 37 -0.81 -6.63 -20.39
C PRO A 37 -1.54 -5.88 -19.28
N GLY A 38 -1.14 -4.65 -19.00
CA GLY A 38 -1.70 -3.82 -17.94
C GLY A 38 -0.99 -3.97 -16.59
N GLN A 39 -0.11 -4.96 -16.40
CA GLN A 39 0.78 -5.01 -15.25
C GLN A 39 1.91 -3.97 -15.35
N PHE A 40 2.59 -3.77 -14.22
CA PHE A 40 3.71 -2.84 -14.12
C PHE A 40 4.89 -3.49 -13.39
N VAL A 41 6.09 -2.94 -13.57
CA VAL A 41 7.29 -3.25 -12.79
C VAL A 41 7.69 -2.04 -11.97
N MET A 42 8.40 -2.29 -10.86
CA MET A 42 9.12 -1.22 -10.18
C MET A 42 10.49 -1.08 -10.81
N VAL A 43 10.81 0.12 -11.30
CA VAL A 43 12.08 0.49 -11.94
C VAL A 43 12.92 1.26 -10.93
N TRP A 44 13.95 0.61 -10.42
CA TRP A 44 14.90 1.19 -9.46
C TRP A 44 16.08 1.81 -10.20
N ASN A 45 16.25 3.12 -10.00
CA ASN A 45 17.46 3.81 -10.38
C ASN A 45 18.43 3.81 -9.19
N PRO A 46 19.53 3.04 -9.23
CA PRO A 46 20.37 2.80 -8.07
C PRO A 46 20.84 4.09 -7.37
N GLY A 47 20.57 4.16 -6.05
CA GLY A 47 20.94 5.30 -5.21
C GLY A 47 20.06 6.55 -5.34
N ILE A 48 19.01 6.54 -6.18
CA ILE A 48 18.15 7.70 -6.43
C ILE A 48 16.72 7.46 -5.92
N ASP A 49 15.93 6.65 -6.63
CA ASP A 49 14.54 6.32 -6.28
C ASP A 49 14.12 5.06 -7.06
N GLU A 50 12.93 4.55 -6.75
CA GLU A 50 12.28 3.47 -7.50
C GLU A 50 10.81 3.82 -7.78
N ILE A 51 10.41 3.70 -9.04
CA ILE A 51 9.13 4.17 -9.55
C ILE A 51 8.33 3.03 -10.23
N PRO A 52 7.00 2.98 -10.10
CA PRO A 52 6.17 2.03 -10.84
C PRO A 52 6.08 2.46 -12.31
N ILE A 53 6.35 1.56 -13.24
CA ILE A 53 6.21 1.80 -14.69
C ILE A 53 5.46 0.63 -15.34
N SER A 54 4.39 0.95 -16.07
CA SER A 54 3.64 -0.04 -16.85
C SER A 54 4.52 -0.75 -17.88
N ILE A 55 4.28 -2.04 -18.05
CA ILE A 55 5.00 -2.86 -19.03
C ILE A 55 4.45 -2.55 -20.42
N ALA A 56 5.32 -2.09 -21.31
CA ALA A 56 4.98 -1.73 -22.69
C ALA A 56 5.09 -2.93 -23.64
N ASN A 57 5.95 -3.90 -23.31
CA ASN A 57 6.06 -5.18 -24.01
C ASN A 57 6.72 -6.22 -23.09
N ALA A 58 6.36 -7.49 -23.26
CA ALA A 58 7.12 -8.62 -22.73
C ALA A 58 7.04 -9.83 -23.65
N SER A 59 8.09 -10.65 -23.70
CA SER A 59 8.15 -11.87 -24.51
C SER A 59 8.59 -13.11 -23.73
N GLN A 60 8.30 -14.29 -24.26
CA GLN A 60 8.68 -15.58 -23.65
C GLN A 60 10.21 -15.84 -23.69
N GLU A 61 10.90 -15.16 -24.59
CA GLU A 61 12.36 -15.16 -24.75
C GLU A 61 13.07 -14.32 -23.69
N GLY A 62 12.33 -13.52 -22.91
CA GLY A 62 12.89 -12.70 -21.84
C GLY A 62 13.01 -11.22 -22.17
N GLU A 63 12.49 -10.76 -23.32
CA GLU A 63 12.43 -9.33 -23.64
C GLU A 63 11.41 -8.65 -22.72
N LEU A 64 11.81 -7.51 -22.14
CA LEU A 64 10.94 -6.66 -21.34
C LEU A 64 11.16 -5.19 -21.75
N GLU A 65 10.09 -4.49 -22.07
CA GLU A 65 10.12 -3.07 -22.42
C GLU A 65 9.25 -2.25 -21.48
N VAL A 66 9.76 -1.09 -21.09
CA VAL A 66 9.03 -0.08 -20.31
C VAL A 66 9.19 1.29 -20.97
N ALA A 67 8.11 2.04 -21.08
CA ALA A 67 8.13 3.41 -21.60
C ALA A 67 8.09 4.39 -20.43
N ILE A 68 9.06 5.30 -20.38
CA ILE A 68 9.24 6.22 -19.24
C ILE A 68 9.13 7.65 -19.74
N ALA A 69 8.13 8.38 -19.22
CA ALA A 69 7.99 9.82 -19.45
C ALA A 69 8.92 10.61 -18.51
N ASP A 70 9.58 11.67 -18.99
CA ASP A 70 10.43 12.54 -18.19
C ASP A 70 9.61 13.60 -17.44
N VAL A 71 9.18 13.25 -16.22
CA VAL A 71 8.27 14.10 -15.42
C VAL A 71 8.72 14.36 -13.98
N GLY A 72 9.81 13.75 -13.53
CA GLY A 72 10.35 13.95 -12.18
C GLY A 72 11.80 13.50 -12.03
N ASP A 73 12.40 13.76 -10.87
CA ASP A 73 13.85 13.60 -10.66
C ASP A 73 14.39 12.20 -11.03
N CYS A 74 13.66 11.15 -10.67
CA CYS A 74 14.06 9.77 -10.99
C CYS A 74 13.98 9.48 -12.50
N THR A 75 12.89 9.88 -13.16
CA THR A 75 12.73 9.68 -14.61
C THR A 75 13.73 10.51 -15.39
N HIS A 76 14.00 11.74 -14.95
CA HIS A 76 14.98 12.61 -15.57
C HIS A 76 16.37 11.98 -15.55
N ASN A 77 16.77 11.41 -14.42
CA ASN A 77 18.04 10.70 -14.33
C ASN A 77 18.06 9.41 -15.18
N LEU A 78 16.97 8.64 -15.22
CA LEU A 78 16.85 7.47 -16.10
C LEU A 78 17.03 7.87 -17.57
N HIS A 79 16.50 9.02 -17.98
CA HIS A 79 16.66 9.57 -19.33
C HIS A 79 18.11 9.95 -19.68
N GLN A 80 19.00 10.11 -18.70
CA GLN A 80 20.44 10.35 -18.93
C GLN A 80 21.27 9.06 -19.05
N LYS A 81 20.65 7.88 -18.87
CA LYS A 81 21.34 6.59 -18.99
C LYS A 81 21.57 6.20 -20.45
N HIS A 82 22.55 5.32 -20.65
CA HIS A 82 22.96 4.79 -21.94
C HIS A 82 22.80 3.27 -21.97
N VAL A 83 22.81 2.70 -23.19
CA VAL A 83 22.87 1.24 -23.38
C VAL A 83 24.07 0.67 -22.62
N GLY A 84 23.84 -0.39 -21.86
CA GLY A 84 24.81 -1.03 -20.97
C GLY A 84 24.75 -0.59 -19.51
N ASP A 85 24.13 0.55 -19.20
CA ASP A 85 23.94 1.00 -17.81
C ASP A 85 22.99 0.08 -17.04
N LEU A 86 23.19 0.01 -15.72
CA LEU A 86 22.40 -0.83 -14.82
C LEU A 86 21.16 -0.11 -14.29
N VAL A 87 20.05 -0.84 -14.27
CA VAL A 87 18.76 -0.47 -13.70
C VAL A 87 18.22 -1.68 -12.94
N GLY A 88 17.65 -1.45 -11.76
CA GLY A 88 17.01 -2.51 -11.00
C GLY A 88 15.56 -2.70 -11.42
N LEU A 89 15.11 -3.95 -11.55
CA LEU A 89 13.72 -4.31 -11.84
C LEU A 89 13.19 -5.29 -10.81
N ARG A 90 11.92 -5.13 -10.43
CA ARG A 90 11.14 -6.15 -9.73
C ARG A 90 9.67 -6.09 -10.12
N GLY A 91 9.01 -7.23 -10.09
CA GLY A 91 7.65 -7.44 -10.58
C GLY A 91 7.55 -8.73 -11.40
N PRO A 92 6.54 -8.86 -12.27
CA PRO A 92 5.46 -7.90 -12.50
C PRO A 92 4.52 -7.78 -11.28
N PHE A 93 3.84 -6.65 -11.16
CA PHE A 93 2.84 -6.40 -10.13
C PHE A 93 1.47 -6.09 -10.71
N GLY A 94 0.46 -6.40 -9.92
CA GLY A 94 -0.92 -6.07 -10.20
C GLY A 94 -1.66 -7.06 -11.11
N LYS A 95 -2.89 -6.70 -11.43
CA LYS A 95 -3.88 -7.38 -12.25
C LYS A 95 -3.78 -6.86 -13.68
N ALA A 96 -3.79 -7.80 -14.62
CA ALA A 96 -3.76 -7.56 -16.05
C ALA A 96 -5.14 -7.23 -16.62
N PHE A 97 -5.15 -6.77 -17.87
CA PHE A 97 -6.36 -6.73 -18.69
C PHE A 97 -6.89 -8.14 -19.00
N SER A 98 -8.21 -8.25 -19.00
CA SER A 98 -8.92 -9.43 -19.51
C SER A 98 -9.55 -9.06 -20.84
N LEU A 99 -9.08 -9.67 -21.94
CA LEU A 99 -9.53 -9.32 -23.29
C LEU A 99 -10.79 -10.12 -23.68
N HIS A 100 -11.95 -9.48 -23.60
CA HIS A 100 -13.27 -10.04 -23.86
C HIS A 100 -13.80 -9.65 -25.24
N GLY A 101 -14.65 -10.50 -25.83
CA GLY A 101 -15.22 -10.26 -27.16
C GLY A 101 -14.22 -10.39 -28.31
N ALA A 102 -14.74 -10.30 -29.54
CA ALA A 102 -13.99 -10.26 -30.78
C ALA A 102 -13.61 -8.83 -31.18
N THR A 103 -14.44 -7.83 -30.87
CA THR A 103 -14.20 -6.43 -31.25
C THR A 103 -13.93 -5.54 -30.04
N ILE A 104 -12.71 -5.02 -29.96
CA ILE A 104 -12.21 -4.19 -28.86
C ILE A 104 -11.87 -2.78 -29.35
N CYS A 105 -12.28 -1.76 -28.60
CA CYS A 105 -11.78 -0.40 -28.77
C CYS A 105 -10.78 -0.06 -27.66
N MET A 106 -9.59 0.44 -28.03
CA MET A 106 -8.56 0.86 -27.08
C MET A 106 -8.44 2.38 -27.12
N VAL A 107 -8.68 3.04 -25.99
CA VAL A 107 -8.68 4.51 -25.88
C VAL A 107 -7.50 4.97 -25.03
N ALA A 108 -6.49 5.53 -25.70
CA ALA A 108 -5.23 5.96 -25.12
C ALA A 108 -5.14 7.49 -25.00
N GLY A 109 -4.50 7.98 -23.94
CA GLY A 109 -4.15 9.40 -23.80
C GLY A 109 -2.68 9.59 -23.41
N GLY A 110 -1.92 10.32 -24.24
CA GLY A 110 -0.50 10.60 -24.01
C GLY A 110 0.33 9.32 -23.81
N TYR A 111 1.16 9.30 -22.77
CA TYR A 111 1.98 8.13 -22.43
C TYR A 111 1.17 6.91 -21.95
N GLY A 112 -0.13 7.05 -21.68
CA GLY A 112 -1.04 5.93 -21.43
C GLY A 112 -1.19 4.96 -22.61
N THR A 113 -0.66 5.33 -23.78
CA THR A 113 -0.55 4.43 -24.94
C THR A 113 0.39 3.25 -24.70
N ALA A 114 1.41 3.40 -23.84
CA ALA A 114 2.39 2.34 -23.55
C ALA A 114 1.79 1.04 -22.99
N PRO A 115 0.98 1.04 -21.92
CA PRO A 115 0.32 -0.19 -21.45
C PRO A 115 -0.64 -0.80 -22.48
N LEU A 116 -1.28 0.03 -23.32
CA LEU A 116 -2.19 -0.47 -24.36
C LEU A 116 -1.45 -1.09 -25.55
N ARG A 117 -0.19 -0.71 -25.79
CA ARG A 117 0.69 -1.37 -26.76
C ARG A 117 0.85 -2.86 -26.47
N PHE A 118 1.10 -3.23 -25.21
CA PHE A 118 1.20 -4.63 -24.83
C PHE A 118 -0.16 -5.36 -24.97
N ALA A 119 -1.26 -4.70 -24.59
CA ALA A 119 -2.60 -5.26 -24.74
C ALA A 119 -2.96 -5.49 -26.22
N ALA A 120 -2.57 -4.58 -27.12
CA ALA A 120 -2.74 -4.71 -28.55
C ALA A 120 -1.95 -5.91 -29.10
N LYS A 121 -0.69 -6.12 -28.65
CA LYS A 121 0.10 -7.31 -29.07
C LYS A 121 -0.59 -8.60 -28.67
N ARG A 122 -1.08 -8.68 -27.43
CA ARG A 122 -1.85 -9.85 -26.97
C ARG A 122 -3.17 -10.01 -27.71
N ALA A 123 -3.86 -8.92 -28.05
CA ALA A 123 -5.08 -8.99 -28.84
C ALA A 123 -4.84 -9.56 -30.24
N LYS A 124 -3.68 -9.26 -30.86
CA LYS A 124 -3.27 -9.81 -32.16
C LYS A 124 -3.03 -11.31 -32.09
N GLU A 125 -2.35 -11.77 -31.04
CA GLU A 125 -2.12 -13.21 -30.79
C GLU A 125 -3.42 -13.99 -30.62
N LEU A 126 -4.47 -13.33 -30.11
CA LEU A 126 -5.80 -13.88 -29.90
C LEU A 126 -6.77 -13.63 -31.05
N ASP A 127 -6.29 -13.15 -32.20
CA ASP A 127 -7.08 -12.87 -33.41
C ASP A 127 -8.30 -11.96 -33.16
N LYS A 128 -8.11 -10.91 -32.35
CA LYS A 128 -9.15 -9.92 -32.04
C LYS A 128 -9.08 -8.72 -32.98
N HIS A 129 -10.24 -8.19 -33.36
CA HIS A 129 -10.35 -6.94 -34.09
C HIS A 129 -10.21 -5.76 -33.13
N VAL A 130 -9.20 -4.92 -33.34
CA VAL A 130 -8.93 -3.76 -32.48
C VAL A 130 -9.02 -2.47 -33.29
N VAL A 131 -9.76 -1.50 -32.74
CA VAL A 131 -9.74 -0.09 -33.16
C VAL A 131 -9.05 0.72 -32.07
N LEU A 132 -8.00 1.45 -32.40
CA LEU A 132 -7.26 2.28 -31.47
C LEU A 132 -7.64 3.74 -31.63
N LEU A 133 -8.06 4.38 -30.54
CA LEU A 133 -8.23 5.82 -30.45
C LEU A 133 -7.08 6.39 -29.63
N VAL A 134 -6.23 7.20 -30.26
CA VAL A 134 -5.04 7.76 -29.61
C VAL A 134 -5.18 9.27 -29.49
N GLY A 135 -5.23 9.76 -28.25
CA GLY A 135 -5.33 11.16 -27.90
C GLY A 135 -4.01 11.76 -27.45
N ALA A 136 -3.68 12.95 -27.94
CA ALA A 136 -2.55 13.75 -27.48
C ALA A 136 -2.87 15.26 -27.55
N ARG A 137 -2.05 16.12 -26.92
CA ARG A 137 -2.24 17.57 -27.07
C ARG A 137 -1.87 18.05 -28.47
N SER A 138 -0.77 17.48 -29.01
CA SER A 138 -0.26 17.72 -30.35
C SER A 138 0.25 16.43 -30.98
N SER A 139 0.46 16.42 -32.30
CA SER A 139 1.01 15.28 -33.04
C SER A 139 2.42 14.88 -32.57
N ALA A 140 3.19 15.81 -32.01
CA ALA A 140 4.53 15.55 -31.46
C ALA A 140 4.52 14.63 -30.22
N GLU A 141 3.36 14.47 -29.57
CA GLU A 141 3.19 13.64 -28.37
C GLU A 141 2.55 12.29 -28.66
N LEU A 142 2.20 12.00 -29.93
CA LEU A 142 1.66 10.70 -30.33
C LEU A 142 2.71 9.60 -30.16
N LEU A 143 2.26 8.42 -29.76
CA LEU A 143 3.12 7.28 -29.49
C LEU A 143 2.64 6.04 -30.25
N TYR A 144 3.58 5.29 -30.81
CA TYR A 144 3.36 3.95 -31.40
C TYR A 144 2.36 3.85 -32.56
N ILE A 145 1.94 4.96 -33.18
CA ILE A 145 0.96 4.98 -34.29
C ILE A 145 1.36 4.01 -35.41
N GLU A 146 2.57 4.16 -35.95
CA GLU A 146 3.06 3.29 -37.03
C GLU A 146 3.16 1.82 -36.61
N GLU A 147 3.46 1.54 -35.34
CA GLU A 147 3.54 0.16 -34.85
C GLU A 147 2.16 -0.49 -34.85
N PHE A 148 1.13 0.21 -34.39
CA PHE A 148 -0.26 -0.26 -34.43
C PHE A 148 -0.75 -0.49 -35.87
N GLU A 149 -0.43 0.41 -36.79
CA GLU A 149 -0.77 0.24 -38.21
C GLU A 149 -0.05 -0.97 -38.82
N ARG A 150 1.25 -1.16 -38.53
CA ARG A 150 2.00 -2.37 -38.92
C ARG A 150 1.42 -3.64 -38.31
N MET A 151 0.77 -3.54 -37.16
CA MET A 151 0.05 -4.66 -36.57
C MET A 151 -1.24 -5.00 -37.32
N GLY A 152 -1.71 -4.15 -38.22
CA GLY A 152 -2.93 -4.32 -39.00
C GLY A 152 -4.16 -3.70 -38.36
N TYR A 153 -3.99 -2.83 -37.38
CA TYR A 153 -5.09 -2.17 -36.68
C TYR A 153 -5.49 -0.86 -37.33
N GLU A 154 -6.77 -0.54 -37.20
CA GLU A 154 -7.29 0.78 -37.49
C GLU A 154 -6.91 1.73 -36.34
N VAL A 155 -6.18 2.79 -36.66
CA VAL A 155 -5.77 3.81 -35.71
C VAL A 155 -6.46 5.13 -36.06
N ARG A 156 -7.16 5.72 -35.10
CA ARG A 156 -7.84 7.00 -35.23
C ARG A 156 -7.28 7.97 -34.19
N ILE A 157 -6.82 9.11 -34.68
CA ILE A 157 -6.07 10.08 -33.88
C ILE A 157 -6.97 11.25 -33.51
N ALA A 158 -6.81 11.75 -32.28
CA ALA A 158 -7.36 13.02 -31.85
C ALA A 158 -6.26 13.90 -31.23
N THR A 159 -6.12 15.13 -31.71
CA THR A 159 -5.20 16.12 -31.16
C THR A 159 -5.95 17.35 -30.69
N GLU A 160 -5.63 17.85 -29.49
CA GLU A 160 -6.31 19.03 -28.94
C GLU A 160 -6.08 20.29 -29.80
N ASP A 161 -4.89 20.45 -30.36
CA ASP A 161 -4.54 21.57 -31.25
C ASP A 161 -5.02 21.38 -32.71
N GLY A 162 -5.41 20.16 -33.08
CA GLY A 162 -5.81 19.79 -34.44
C GLY A 162 -4.65 19.60 -35.41
N SER A 163 -3.43 19.38 -34.90
CA SER A 163 -2.25 19.08 -35.71
C SER A 163 -2.34 17.76 -36.48
N GLU A 164 -3.13 16.79 -35.99
CA GLU A 164 -3.39 15.52 -36.65
C GLU A 164 -4.75 14.91 -36.26
N GLY A 165 -5.43 14.28 -37.22
CA GLY A 165 -6.71 13.60 -36.99
C GLY A 165 -7.84 14.53 -36.57
N TYR A 166 -8.68 14.06 -35.63
CA TYR A 166 -9.79 14.82 -35.08
C TYR A 166 -9.28 15.96 -34.20
N LYS A 167 -9.76 17.19 -34.42
CA LYS A 167 -9.42 18.33 -33.58
C LYS A 167 -10.31 18.35 -32.32
N GLY A 168 -9.73 17.97 -31.19
CA GLY A 168 -10.41 17.95 -29.89
C GLY A 168 -9.94 16.79 -29.02
N LEU A 169 -10.79 16.38 -28.07
CA LEU A 169 -10.45 15.32 -27.14
C LEU A 169 -10.74 13.93 -27.74
N VAL A 170 -9.90 12.93 -27.41
CA VAL A 170 -10.14 11.54 -27.84
C VAL A 170 -11.47 10.97 -27.34
N THR A 171 -11.99 11.50 -26.23
CA THR A 171 -13.31 11.15 -25.71
C THR A 171 -14.46 11.68 -26.56
N GLU A 172 -14.28 12.83 -27.23
CA GLU A 172 -15.26 13.36 -28.18
C GLU A 172 -15.28 12.50 -29.44
N LEU A 173 -14.09 12.12 -29.94
CA LEU A 173 -13.96 11.18 -31.06
C LEU A 173 -14.62 9.83 -30.74
N LEU A 174 -14.45 9.30 -29.52
CA LEU A 174 -15.15 8.09 -29.09
C LEU A 174 -16.68 8.25 -29.15
N GLU A 175 -17.22 9.39 -28.70
CA GLU A 175 -18.67 9.66 -28.78
C GLU A 175 -19.15 9.72 -30.23
N GLU A 176 -18.41 10.38 -31.13
CA GLU A 176 -18.75 10.48 -32.55
C GLU A 176 -18.79 9.10 -33.22
N ILE A 177 -17.80 8.26 -32.94
CA ILE A 177 -17.71 6.91 -33.49
C ILE A 177 -18.89 6.05 -33.03
N LEU A 178 -19.21 6.07 -31.75
CA LEU A 178 -20.36 5.32 -31.21
C LEU A 178 -21.68 5.85 -31.77
N ALA A 179 -21.81 7.17 -31.94
CA ALA A 179 -22.98 7.81 -32.56
C ALA A 179 -23.12 7.45 -34.05
N SER A 180 -22.02 7.20 -34.76
CA SER A 180 -22.02 6.76 -36.16
C SER A 180 -22.55 5.32 -36.34
N GLY A 181 -22.73 4.58 -35.24
CA GLY A 181 -23.30 3.22 -35.23
C GLY A 181 -22.27 2.10 -35.05
N GLU A 182 -20.99 2.43 -34.92
CA GLU A 182 -19.95 1.44 -34.62
C GLU A 182 -20.17 0.79 -33.25
N LYS A 183 -19.89 -0.50 -33.15
CA LYS A 183 -20.16 -1.32 -31.95
C LYS A 183 -18.89 -2.03 -31.50
N PHE A 184 -18.63 -1.94 -30.20
CA PHE A 184 -17.53 -2.62 -29.53
C PHE A 184 -18.09 -3.49 -28.40
N GLU A 185 -17.52 -4.67 -28.21
CA GLU A 185 -17.88 -5.54 -27.08
C GLU A 185 -17.11 -5.14 -25.82
N GLN A 186 -15.92 -4.56 -25.99
CA GLN A 186 -15.10 -4.09 -24.89
C GLN A 186 -14.36 -2.79 -25.24
N VAL A 187 -14.19 -1.93 -24.24
CA VAL A 187 -13.27 -0.80 -24.24
C VAL A 187 -12.16 -0.99 -23.22
N LEU A 188 -10.91 -0.79 -23.62
CA LEU A 188 -9.78 -0.65 -22.70
C LEU A 188 -9.31 0.80 -22.71
N THR A 189 -8.99 1.38 -21.56
CA THR A 189 -8.47 2.75 -21.52
C THR A 189 -7.33 2.95 -20.54
N CYS A 190 -6.37 3.78 -20.94
CA CYS A 190 -5.27 4.24 -20.11
C CYS A 190 -4.83 5.64 -20.55
N GLY A 191 -4.59 6.53 -19.59
CA GLY A 191 -4.20 7.92 -19.85
C GLY A 191 -4.54 8.84 -18.68
N PRO A 192 -4.71 10.14 -18.91
CA PRO A 192 -5.12 11.08 -17.86
C PRO A 192 -6.41 10.64 -17.16
N GLU A 193 -6.46 10.74 -15.83
CA GLU A 193 -7.55 10.18 -15.04
C GLU A 193 -8.93 10.76 -15.39
N LEU A 194 -9.01 12.06 -15.72
CA LEU A 194 -10.26 12.69 -16.15
C LEU A 194 -10.72 12.21 -17.54
N MET A 195 -9.78 11.92 -18.44
CA MET A 195 -10.08 11.30 -19.73
C MET A 195 -10.68 9.91 -19.50
N MET A 196 -10.03 9.07 -18.69
CA MET A 196 -10.52 7.73 -18.39
C MET A 196 -11.90 7.74 -17.69
N LYS A 197 -12.13 8.66 -16.75
CA LYS A 197 -13.46 8.87 -16.13
C LYS A 197 -14.52 9.17 -17.20
N ARG A 198 -14.20 10.05 -18.16
CA ARG A 198 -15.11 10.38 -19.25
C ARG A 198 -15.36 9.17 -20.17
N VAL A 199 -14.36 8.35 -20.45
CA VAL A 199 -14.53 7.07 -21.18
C VAL A 199 -15.53 6.18 -20.43
N CYS A 200 -15.37 5.97 -19.12
CA CYS A 200 -16.31 5.18 -18.32
C CYS A 200 -17.76 5.71 -18.37
N GLU A 201 -17.95 7.03 -18.38
CA GLU A 201 -19.28 7.63 -18.50
C GLU A 201 -19.91 7.40 -19.89
N ILE A 202 -19.11 7.48 -20.95
CA ILE A 202 -19.56 7.21 -22.33
C ILE A 202 -19.96 5.74 -22.45
N THR A 203 -19.06 4.83 -22.08
CA THR A 203 -19.28 3.39 -22.27
C THR A 203 -20.39 2.83 -21.39
N ARG A 204 -20.62 3.40 -20.20
CA ARG A 204 -21.78 3.04 -19.37
C ARG A 204 -23.11 3.33 -20.06
N ARG A 205 -23.24 4.48 -20.73
CA ARG A 205 -24.47 4.85 -21.47
C ARG A 205 -24.73 3.86 -22.61
N GLU A 206 -23.66 3.44 -23.28
CA GLU A 206 -23.71 2.46 -24.38
C GLU A 206 -23.70 0.99 -23.91
N ARG A 207 -23.58 0.74 -22.59
CA ARG A 207 -23.50 -0.60 -21.98
C ARG A 207 -22.34 -1.46 -22.51
N ILE A 208 -21.17 -0.85 -22.70
CA ILE A 208 -19.96 -1.52 -23.18
C ILE A 208 -19.07 -1.90 -22.00
N LEU A 209 -18.60 -3.16 -21.97
CA LEU A 209 -17.67 -3.62 -20.94
C LEU A 209 -16.39 -2.77 -21.00
N THR A 210 -15.98 -2.21 -19.87
CA THR A 210 -14.85 -1.26 -19.85
C THR A 210 -13.86 -1.60 -18.76
N GLN A 211 -12.59 -1.71 -19.14
CA GLN A 211 -11.46 -1.84 -18.21
C GLN A 211 -10.55 -0.62 -18.28
N VAL A 212 -10.05 -0.21 -17.12
CA VAL A 212 -9.29 1.02 -16.93
C VAL A 212 -7.99 0.69 -16.22
N SER A 213 -6.84 1.10 -16.79
CA SER A 213 -5.54 0.99 -16.11
C SER A 213 -5.24 2.28 -15.34
N VAL A 214 -5.32 2.20 -14.00
CA VAL A 214 -5.22 3.36 -13.11
C VAL A 214 -3.83 3.51 -12.49
N GLU A 215 -3.29 4.72 -12.53
CA GLU A 215 -2.02 5.07 -11.89
C GLU A 215 -2.21 5.63 -10.47
N ARG A 216 -1.37 5.18 -9.54
CA ARG A 216 -1.27 5.71 -8.17
C ARG A 216 0.18 5.68 -7.70
N ILE A 217 0.48 6.39 -6.61
CA ILE A 217 1.79 6.27 -5.94
C ILE A 217 1.95 4.85 -5.38
N VAL A 218 2.94 4.11 -5.88
CA VAL A 218 3.31 2.80 -5.35
C VAL A 218 4.66 2.91 -4.62
N LYS A 219 4.72 2.34 -3.41
CA LYS A 219 5.97 2.25 -2.63
C LYS A 219 6.41 0.82 -2.42
N CYS A 220 5.52 -0.02 -1.87
CA CYS A 220 5.89 -1.40 -1.54
C CYS A 220 5.79 -2.39 -2.71
N GLY A 221 4.95 -2.13 -3.72
CA GLY A 221 4.65 -3.09 -4.81
C GLY A 221 3.81 -4.30 -4.39
N CYS A 222 3.76 -4.66 -3.10
CA CYS A 222 3.13 -5.91 -2.62
C CYS A 222 1.87 -5.73 -1.74
N GLY A 223 1.23 -4.57 -1.76
CA GLY A 223 0.01 -4.30 -1.01
C GLY A 223 0.17 -4.10 0.51
N ALA A 224 1.39 -3.98 1.02
CA ALA A 224 1.65 -3.82 2.46
C ALA A 224 1.30 -2.42 3.01
N CYS A 225 1.69 -1.35 2.31
CA CYS A 225 1.70 0.00 2.90
C CYS A 225 0.39 0.79 2.71
N GLY A 226 -0.41 0.48 1.69
CA GLY A 226 -1.62 1.22 1.34
C GLY A 226 -1.40 2.62 0.73
N SER A 227 -0.19 2.97 0.29
CA SER A 227 0.06 4.27 -0.37
C SER A 227 -0.63 4.40 -1.73
N CYS A 228 -0.83 3.27 -2.41
CA CYS A 228 -1.50 3.18 -3.71
C CYS A 228 -3.01 2.95 -3.58
N ASP A 229 -3.60 3.25 -2.42
CA ASP A 229 -5.01 2.97 -2.15
C ASP A 229 -5.94 3.77 -3.09
N LEU A 230 -6.97 3.08 -3.59
CA LEU A 230 -8.07 3.63 -4.36
C LEU A 230 -9.36 2.95 -3.89
N GLY A 231 -10.20 3.64 -3.14
CA GLY A 231 -11.46 3.06 -2.66
C GLY A 231 -11.29 1.87 -1.70
N GLY A 232 -10.13 1.74 -1.03
CA GLY A 232 -9.78 0.55 -0.26
C GLY A 232 -9.04 -0.51 -1.08
N TYR A 233 -8.97 -0.38 -2.41
CA TYR A 233 -8.21 -1.27 -3.29
C TYR A 233 -6.74 -0.87 -3.32
N ARG A 234 -5.85 -1.85 -3.18
CA ARG A 234 -4.40 -1.64 -3.27
C ARG A 234 -4.01 -1.76 -4.73
N VAL A 235 -3.87 -0.66 -5.47
CA VAL A 235 -3.54 -0.67 -6.91
C VAL A 235 -2.36 -1.59 -7.27
N CYS A 236 -1.34 -1.74 -6.43
CA CYS A 236 -0.23 -2.66 -6.70
C CYS A 236 -0.55 -4.17 -6.60
N LYS A 237 -1.71 -4.56 -6.05
CA LYS A 237 -2.12 -5.96 -5.86
C LYS A 237 -3.51 -6.24 -6.44
N ASP A 238 -4.46 -5.36 -6.16
CA ASP A 238 -5.86 -5.45 -6.58
C ASP A 238 -6.10 -4.80 -7.97
N GLY A 239 -5.24 -3.84 -8.37
CA GLY A 239 -5.22 -3.19 -9.69
C GLY A 239 -3.90 -3.49 -10.43
N PRO A 240 -3.43 -2.68 -11.40
CA PRO A 240 -3.94 -1.36 -11.76
C PRO A 240 -5.13 -1.41 -12.72
N VAL A 241 -5.40 -2.56 -13.32
CA VAL A 241 -6.58 -2.73 -14.18
C VAL A 241 -7.82 -3.01 -13.34
N PHE A 242 -8.81 -2.13 -13.46
CA PHE A 242 -10.13 -2.25 -12.83
C PHE A 242 -11.23 -2.22 -13.86
N ASP A 243 -12.35 -2.89 -13.58
CA ASP A 243 -13.57 -2.70 -14.34
C ASP A 243 -14.18 -1.33 -13.97
N ALA A 244 -14.81 -0.66 -14.95
CA ALA A 244 -15.38 0.67 -14.72
C ALA A 244 -16.40 0.72 -13.57
N GLU A 245 -17.15 -0.36 -13.37
CA GLU A 245 -18.12 -0.50 -12.27
C GLU A 245 -17.45 -0.53 -10.89
N GLU A 246 -16.24 -1.10 -10.78
CA GLU A 246 -15.48 -1.13 -9.53
C GLU A 246 -15.08 0.30 -9.12
N LEU A 247 -14.69 1.12 -10.10
CA LEU A 247 -14.22 2.49 -9.90
C LEU A 247 -15.33 3.46 -9.48
N GLU A 248 -16.58 3.20 -9.83
CA GLU A 248 -17.74 4.03 -9.43
C GLU A 248 -17.90 4.17 -7.92
N ARG A 249 -17.43 3.17 -7.16
CA ARG A 249 -17.50 3.14 -5.69
C ARG A 249 -16.25 3.71 -5.03
N THR A 250 -15.41 4.39 -5.81
CA THR A 250 -14.13 4.94 -5.37
C THR A 250 -14.04 6.44 -5.63
N GLU A 251 -12.94 7.04 -5.20
CA GLU A 251 -12.58 8.43 -5.45
C GLU A 251 -12.03 8.72 -6.86
N PHE A 252 -12.07 7.72 -7.76
CA PHE A 252 -11.55 7.82 -9.12
C PHE A 252 -12.09 9.05 -9.88
N GLY A 253 -11.16 9.86 -10.39
CA GLY A 253 -11.39 11.12 -11.09
C GLY A 253 -12.00 12.23 -10.24
N ASN A 254 -11.91 12.14 -8.90
CA ASN A 254 -12.26 13.22 -7.97
C ASN A 254 -11.04 13.68 -7.18
N TRP A 255 -10.36 12.75 -6.51
CA TRP A 255 -9.13 13.02 -5.77
C TRP A 255 -8.21 11.79 -5.72
N LYS A 256 -6.93 12.03 -5.42
CA LYS A 256 -5.90 10.99 -5.25
C LYS A 256 -5.06 11.26 -4.00
N ARG A 257 -4.12 10.36 -3.70
CA ARG A 257 -3.20 10.51 -2.56
C ARG A 257 -1.83 11.02 -3.01
N ALA A 258 -1.27 11.96 -2.26
CA ALA A 258 0.13 12.36 -2.37
C ALA A 258 1.07 11.28 -1.78
N LYS A 259 2.39 11.44 -1.92
CA LYS A 259 3.40 10.52 -1.34
C LYS A 259 3.26 10.36 0.18
N SER A 260 2.76 11.39 0.85
CA SER A 260 2.44 11.41 2.28
C SER A 260 1.15 10.65 2.66
N GLY A 261 0.31 10.32 1.69
CA GLY A 261 -1.03 9.77 1.90
C GLY A 261 -2.13 10.84 2.00
N LYS A 262 -1.78 12.13 1.94
CA LYS A 262 -2.74 13.24 1.97
C LYS A 262 -3.62 13.23 0.73
N ARG A 263 -4.92 13.48 0.91
CA ARG A 263 -5.88 13.60 -0.20
C ARG A 263 -5.63 14.91 -0.95
N ILE A 264 -5.53 14.81 -2.28
CA ILE A 264 -5.33 15.93 -3.20
C ILE A 264 -6.35 15.83 -4.34
N ALA A 265 -7.06 16.92 -4.61
CA ALA A 265 -8.07 16.96 -5.66
C ALA A 265 -7.43 16.75 -7.05
N ILE A 266 -8.15 16.06 -7.93
CA ILE A 266 -7.82 15.98 -9.35
C ILE A 266 -8.56 17.11 -10.03
N LYS A 267 -7.85 18.19 -10.36
CA LYS A 267 -8.44 19.36 -11.00
C LYS A 267 -8.33 19.25 -12.53
N PRO A 268 -9.40 19.53 -13.31
CA PRO A 268 -9.22 20.04 -14.65
C PRO A 268 -8.50 21.39 -14.54
N ASP A 269 -7.68 21.75 -15.53
CA ASP A 269 -6.78 22.92 -15.54
C ASP A 269 -7.28 24.17 -14.75
N MET A 270 -6.31 24.86 -14.12
CA MET A 270 -6.25 25.87 -13.03
C MET A 270 -7.35 26.94 -12.84
N SER A 271 -8.49 26.85 -13.52
CA SER A 271 -9.55 27.86 -13.56
C SER A 271 -10.75 27.59 -12.64
N ALA A 272 -10.95 26.37 -12.14
CA ALA A 272 -12.08 26.05 -11.27
C ALA A 272 -11.78 26.40 -9.80
N ARG A 273 -12.47 27.44 -9.29
CA ARG A 273 -12.43 27.93 -7.91
C ARG A 273 -13.31 27.14 -6.93
N GLU A 274 -13.99 26.10 -7.38
CA GLU A 274 -14.85 25.29 -6.51
C GLU A 274 -13.98 24.38 -5.64
N GLU A 275 -14.21 24.40 -4.32
CA GLU A 275 -13.61 23.45 -3.38
C GLU A 275 -14.11 22.05 -3.73
N ILE A 276 -13.28 21.24 -4.37
CA ILE A 276 -13.59 19.83 -4.62
C ILE A 276 -13.60 19.12 -3.28
N GLU A 277 -14.74 18.52 -2.96
CA GLU A 277 -14.96 17.75 -1.76
C GLU A 277 -14.02 16.53 -1.75
N LEU A 278 -13.14 16.44 -0.75
CA LEU A 278 -12.20 15.33 -0.56
C LEU A 278 -12.83 14.16 0.21
N LEU A 279 -14.16 14.17 0.34
CA LEU A 279 -14.88 13.09 0.97
C LEU A 279 -14.80 11.82 0.12
N SER A 280 -14.78 10.71 0.84
CA SER A 280 -14.88 9.39 0.26
C SER A 280 -16.33 9.08 -0.08
N ILE A 281 -16.54 8.28 -1.12
CA ILE A 281 -17.79 7.49 -1.20
C ILE A 281 -17.80 6.55 0.01
N PRO A 282 -18.77 6.69 0.93
CA PRO A 282 -18.76 5.94 2.17
C PRO A 282 -19.08 4.47 1.90
N PRO A 283 -18.35 3.52 2.52
CA PRO A 283 -18.72 2.13 2.43
C PRO A 283 -20.01 1.84 3.21
N SER A 284 -20.62 0.67 2.99
CA SER A 284 -21.73 0.22 3.83
C SER A 284 -21.27 0.04 5.29
N ARG A 285 -22.10 0.41 6.27
CA ARG A 285 -21.76 0.11 7.67
C ARG A 285 -21.54 -1.39 7.87
N PHE A 286 -20.47 -1.74 8.56
CA PHE A 286 -20.11 -3.11 8.91
C PHE A 286 -20.11 -3.27 10.42
N THR A 287 -20.81 -4.27 10.93
CA THR A 287 -20.77 -4.67 12.33
C THR A 287 -20.35 -6.14 12.42
N PRO A 288 -19.31 -6.48 13.19
CA PRO A 288 -18.88 -7.86 13.36
C PRO A 288 -19.97 -8.76 13.96
N ALA A 289 -19.96 -10.03 13.58
CA ALA A 289 -20.78 -11.04 14.25
C ALA A 289 -20.41 -11.17 15.74
N ASN A 290 -21.41 -11.43 16.59
CA ASN A 290 -21.17 -11.68 18.01
C ASN A 290 -20.52 -13.06 18.22
N GLU A 291 -19.28 -13.07 18.72
CA GLU A 291 -18.52 -14.30 18.98
C GLU A 291 -18.03 -14.34 20.44
N PRO A 292 -18.86 -14.81 21.39
CA PRO A 292 -18.57 -14.73 22.82
C PRO A 292 -17.26 -15.37 23.26
N LEU A 293 -16.83 -16.46 22.59
CA LEU A 293 -15.58 -17.18 22.90
C LEU A 293 -14.32 -16.37 22.56
N LEU A 294 -14.40 -15.50 21.54
CA LEU A 294 -13.26 -14.72 21.07
C LEU A 294 -13.24 -13.31 21.65
N ARG A 295 -14.37 -12.83 22.17
CA ARG A 295 -14.48 -11.51 22.77
C ARG A 295 -13.45 -11.34 23.88
N THR A 296 -12.76 -10.19 23.88
CA THR A 296 -11.82 -9.81 24.92
C THR A 296 -12.05 -8.37 25.35
N GLU A 297 -11.61 -8.04 26.56
CA GLU A 297 -11.65 -6.68 27.09
C GLU A 297 -10.24 -6.30 27.55
N VAL A 298 -9.70 -5.22 26.98
CA VAL A 298 -8.35 -4.73 27.29
C VAL A 298 -8.41 -3.23 27.50
N CYS A 299 -7.86 -2.76 28.63
CA CYS A 299 -7.90 -1.35 29.04
C CYS A 299 -9.33 -0.76 29.04
N GLY A 300 -10.35 -1.58 29.35
CA GLY A 300 -11.77 -1.18 29.34
C GLY A 300 -12.43 -1.13 27.96
N ILE A 301 -11.70 -1.45 26.89
CA ILE A 301 -12.22 -1.50 25.52
C ILE A 301 -12.67 -2.92 25.19
N LYS A 302 -13.87 -3.04 24.63
CA LYS A 302 -14.46 -4.32 24.23
C LYS A 302 -14.09 -4.63 22.78
N PHE A 303 -13.33 -5.69 22.59
CA PHE A 303 -12.96 -6.18 21.27
C PHE A 303 -13.84 -7.39 20.90
N PRO A 304 -14.47 -7.42 19.71
CA PRO A 304 -15.28 -8.55 19.25
C PRO A 304 -14.44 -9.83 19.09
N ASN A 305 -13.14 -9.69 18.81
CA ASN A 305 -12.14 -10.75 18.82
C ASN A 305 -10.75 -10.15 19.06
N PRO A 306 -9.70 -10.93 19.39
CA PRO A 306 -8.45 -10.38 19.89
C PRO A 306 -7.44 -10.02 18.79
N ILE A 307 -7.83 -10.07 17.51
CA ILE A 307 -6.91 -9.96 16.37
C ILE A 307 -7.09 -8.59 15.70
N ALA A 308 -6.00 -7.91 15.39
CA ALA A 308 -5.99 -6.63 14.68
C ALA A 308 -4.90 -6.63 13.59
N ASN A 309 -4.91 -5.66 12.67
CA ASN A 309 -3.73 -5.39 11.83
C ASN A 309 -2.63 -4.72 12.66
N ALA A 310 -1.38 -4.81 12.23
CA ALA A 310 -0.26 -4.09 12.84
C ALA A 310 -0.15 -2.66 12.30
N ALA A 311 0.24 -1.73 13.18
CA ALA A 311 0.55 -0.36 12.77
C ALA A 311 1.56 -0.34 11.61
N GLY A 312 1.34 0.55 10.64
CA GLY A 312 2.16 0.66 9.43
C GLY A 312 1.56 -0.02 8.19
N PHE A 313 0.67 -0.99 8.40
CA PHE A 313 -0.12 -1.64 7.35
C PHE A 313 -1.46 -0.92 7.23
N GLY A 314 -1.56 0.02 6.28
CA GLY A 314 -2.78 0.78 6.00
C GLY A 314 -2.65 2.27 6.32
N VAL A 315 -2.44 3.08 5.27
CA VAL A 315 -2.51 4.55 5.35
C VAL A 315 -3.96 5.04 5.35
N SER A 316 -4.85 4.35 4.63
CA SER A 316 -6.20 4.82 4.35
C SER A 316 -7.26 4.18 5.24
N GLY A 317 -8.29 4.96 5.57
CA GLY A 317 -9.44 4.51 6.33
C GLY A 317 -10.22 3.40 5.63
N LYS A 318 -10.38 3.49 4.30
CA LYS A 318 -11.06 2.44 3.52
C LYS A 318 -10.32 1.11 3.53
N LEU A 319 -8.98 1.11 3.56
CA LEU A 319 -8.23 -0.14 3.71
C LEU A 319 -8.37 -0.72 5.12
N LEU A 320 -8.38 0.14 6.16
CA LEU A 320 -8.66 -0.29 7.53
C LEU A 320 -10.08 -0.89 7.65
N TYR A 321 -11.08 -0.25 7.04
CA TYR A 321 -12.43 -0.78 6.93
C TYR A 321 -12.44 -2.19 6.30
N ARG A 322 -11.68 -2.41 5.22
CA ARG A 322 -11.58 -3.75 4.60
C ARG A 322 -10.94 -4.79 5.53
N TYR A 323 -9.97 -4.42 6.37
CA TYR A 323 -9.43 -5.33 7.39
C TYR A 323 -10.49 -5.74 8.41
N ALA A 324 -11.26 -4.77 8.92
CA ALA A 324 -12.36 -5.05 9.83
C ALA A 324 -13.42 -5.96 9.19
N ALA A 325 -13.84 -5.63 7.96
CA ALA A 325 -14.80 -6.42 7.19
C ALA A 325 -14.30 -7.85 6.91
N ALA A 326 -12.99 -8.04 6.77
CA ALA A 326 -12.36 -9.35 6.61
C ALA A 326 -12.19 -10.14 7.92
N GLY A 327 -12.54 -9.54 9.06
CA GLY A 327 -12.60 -10.21 10.36
C GLY A 327 -11.68 -9.64 11.43
N ALA A 328 -10.90 -8.60 11.17
CA ALA A 328 -10.13 -7.95 12.23
C ALA A 328 -11.06 -7.42 13.34
N GLY A 329 -10.74 -7.74 14.59
CA GLY A 329 -11.48 -7.28 15.77
C GLY A 329 -11.14 -5.87 16.22
N ALA A 330 -10.08 -5.27 15.67
CA ALA A 330 -9.78 -3.86 15.76
C ALA A 330 -8.92 -3.45 14.56
N VAL A 331 -8.85 -2.16 14.30
CA VAL A 331 -7.98 -1.60 13.26
C VAL A 331 -6.95 -0.67 13.88
N VAL A 332 -5.70 -0.79 13.42
CA VAL A 332 -4.58 0.02 13.88
C VAL A 332 -4.09 0.87 12.73
N THR A 333 -4.06 2.18 12.92
CA THR A 333 -3.64 3.10 11.86
C THR A 333 -2.14 2.98 11.61
N LYS A 334 -1.67 3.56 10.50
CA LYS A 334 -0.26 3.94 10.41
C LYS A 334 0.08 4.95 11.50
N SER A 335 1.33 4.94 12.00
CA SER A 335 1.78 5.95 12.95
C SER A 335 1.74 7.34 12.32
N VAL A 336 0.95 8.25 12.90
CA VAL A 336 0.77 9.63 12.42
C VAL A 336 1.51 10.62 13.33
N GLY A 337 2.12 11.64 12.72
CA GLY A 337 2.84 12.70 13.43
C GLY A 337 2.10 14.03 13.36
N LEU A 338 2.70 15.09 13.90
CA LEU A 338 2.12 16.42 13.84
C LEU A 338 2.07 16.95 12.40
N ASP A 339 3.17 16.78 11.67
CA ASP A 339 3.38 17.29 10.33
C ASP A 339 3.29 16.19 9.25
N GLU A 340 2.97 16.64 8.04
CA GLU A 340 2.98 15.80 6.84
C GLU A 340 4.38 15.26 6.54
N ARG A 341 4.48 13.98 6.18
CA ARG A 341 5.75 13.33 5.81
C ARG A 341 5.56 12.50 4.56
N GLU A 342 6.44 12.69 3.58
CA GLU A 342 6.45 11.86 2.37
C GLU A 342 7.16 10.52 2.56
N GLY A 343 7.96 10.34 3.60
CA GLY A 343 8.79 9.15 3.79
C GLY A 343 10.09 9.18 2.98
N TYR A 344 10.77 8.04 2.88
CA TYR A 344 12.03 7.93 2.13
C TYR A 344 11.80 7.65 0.64
N PRO A 345 12.78 7.97 -0.23
CA PRO A 345 12.84 7.43 -1.58
C PRO A 345 12.81 5.90 -1.58
N ASN A 346 12.18 5.32 -2.59
CA ASN A 346 12.15 3.88 -2.80
C ASN A 346 13.53 3.38 -3.31
N PRO A 347 13.88 2.08 -3.16
CA PRO A 347 13.08 1.00 -2.59
C PRO A 347 12.93 1.14 -1.07
N THR A 348 11.70 1.16 -0.57
CA THR A 348 11.41 1.23 0.87
C THR A 348 10.85 -0.07 1.44
N PHE A 349 10.60 -1.07 0.62
CA PHE A 349 10.04 -2.36 1.06
C PHE A 349 10.37 -3.44 0.04
N PHE A 350 10.98 -4.52 0.49
CA PHE A 350 11.19 -5.71 -0.33
C PHE A 350 11.25 -6.98 0.53
N GLU A 351 11.10 -8.10 -0.15
CA GLU A 351 11.18 -9.44 0.41
C GLU A 351 12.64 -9.90 0.45
N LEU A 352 13.05 -10.48 1.58
CA LEU A 352 14.37 -11.06 1.79
C LEU A 352 14.38 -12.57 1.54
N SER A 353 13.27 -13.24 1.84
CA SER A 353 13.12 -14.68 1.67
C SER A 353 11.64 -15.03 1.54
N PRO A 354 11.22 -15.70 0.45
CA PRO A 354 9.83 -16.09 0.26
C PRO A 354 9.47 -17.27 1.15
N HIS A 355 10.43 -18.15 1.45
CA HIS A 355 10.23 -19.32 2.32
C HIS A 355 9.90 -18.95 3.76
N SER A 356 10.49 -17.88 4.28
CA SER A 356 10.23 -17.41 5.65
C SER A 356 9.29 -16.20 5.72
N TYR A 357 8.74 -15.78 4.57
CA TYR A 357 7.93 -14.57 4.43
C TYR A 357 8.60 -13.38 5.14
N SER A 358 9.90 -13.24 4.91
CA SER A 358 10.73 -12.23 5.56
C SER A 358 10.77 -10.98 4.69
N TYR A 359 10.46 -9.84 5.28
CA TYR A 359 10.45 -8.55 4.59
C TYR A 359 11.32 -7.57 5.34
N VAL A 360 11.93 -6.65 4.61
CA VAL A 360 12.59 -5.48 5.20
C VAL A 360 11.92 -4.23 4.68
N ASN A 361 11.76 -3.25 5.57
CA ASN A 361 11.18 -1.97 5.17
C ASN A 361 11.96 -0.79 5.76
N ALA A 362 12.02 0.27 4.97
CA ALA A 362 12.40 1.58 5.42
C ALA A 362 11.44 2.65 4.86
N MET A 363 10.17 2.64 5.30
CA MET A 363 9.15 3.54 4.73
C MET A 363 9.37 5.03 5.05
N GLY A 364 9.94 5.38 6.20
CA GLY A 364 10.12 6.77 6.65
C GLY A 364 8.87 7.42 7.25
N LEU A 365 7.92 6.60 7.74
CA LEU A 365 6.63 7.04 8.31
C LEU A 365 5.83 8.01 7.40
N PRO A 366 5.55 7.66 6.12
CA PRO A 366 4.76 8.53 5.27
C PRO A 366 3.35 8.66 5.84
N ASN A 367 2.93 9.87 6.14
CA ASN A 367 1.64 10.16 6.76
C ASN A 367 1.21 11.60 6.44
N PRO A 368 -0.10 11.90 6.38
CA PRO A 368 -0.57 13.21 5.96
C PRO A 368 -0.50 14.28 7.08
N GLY A 369 0.00 13.93 8.26
CA GLY A 369 -0.09 14.74 9.47
C GLY A 369 -1.48 14.64 10.12
N ILE A 370 -1.52 14.74 11.44
CA ILE A 370 -2.73 14.47 12.24
C ILE A 370 -3.93 15.32 11.83
N LYS A 371 -3.72 16.59 11.44
CA LYS A 371 -4.78 17.51 11.03
C LYS A 371 -5.51 17.05 9.75
N ASN A 372 -4.81 16.36 8.87
CA ASN A 372 -5.36 15.85 7.60
C ASN A 372 -5.88 14.41 7.73
N TYR A 373 -5.65 13.75 8.87
CA TYR A 373 -5.97 12.33 9.04
C TYR A 373 -7.43 12.07 9.43
N GLY A 374 -8.18 13.11 9.84
CA GLY A 374 -9.59 13.00 10.23
C GLY A 374 -10.46 12.29 9.17
N LEU A 375 -10.24 12.58 7.89
CA LEU A 375 -10.97 11.94 6.79
C LEU A 375 -10.74 10.43 6.70
N GLU A 376 -9.54 9.96 7.08
CA GLU A 376 -9.25 8.52 7.14
C GLU A 376 -9.90 7.86 8.35
N ILE A 377 -9.96 8.57 9.48
CA ILE A 377 -10.66 8.08 10.68
C ILE A 377 -12.15 7.94 10.39
N GLU A 378 -12.75 8.91 9.70
CA GLU A 378 -14.16 8.88 9.29
C GLU A 378 -14.50 7.66 8.41
N ASP A 379 -13.64 7.33 7.44
CA ASP A 379 -13.83 6.14 6.62
C ASP A 379 -13.71 4.85 7.43
N ALA A 380 -12.74 4.77 8.35
CA ALA A 380 -12.54 3.58 9.18
C ALA A 380 -13.73 3.32 10.13
N MET A 381 -14.38 4.38 10.64
CA MET A 381 -15.53 4.30 11.53
C MET A 381 -16.78 3.66 10.93
N TYR A 382 -16.83 3.46 9.62
CA TYR A 382 -17.91 2.68 9.02
C TYR A 382 -17.85 1.20 9.43
N ALA A 383 -16.73 0.73 9.96
CA ALA A 383 -16.63 -0.54 10.65
C ALA A 383 -16.78 -0.33 12.16
N ASP A 384 -17.76 -0.99 12.76
CA ASP A 384 -18.06 -0.98 14.20
C ASP A 384 -17.09 -1.88 14.97
N VAL A 385 -15.80 -1.55 14.90
CA VAL A 385 -14.69 -2.17 15.63
C VAL A 385 -13.83 -1.09 16.27
N PRO A 386 -13.16 -1.38 17.40
CA PRO A 386 -12.23 -0.44 18.00
C PRO A 386 -11.15 0.08 17.03
N LEU A 387 -10.91 1.39 17.06
CA LEU A 387 -9.89 2.07 16.28
C LEU A 387 -8.73 2.50 17.19
N ILE A 388 -7.55 1.94 16.94
CA ILE A 388 -6.31 2.26 17.63
C ILE A 388 -5.50 3.22 16.75
N LEU A 389 -5.39 4.48 17.19
CA LEU A 389 -4.59 5.49 16.48
C LEU A 389 -3.13 5.37 16.91
N SER A 390 -2.30 4.86 16.01
CA SER A 390 -0.85 4.85 16.21
C SER A 390 -0.29 6.25 15.98
N ILE A 391 0.56 6.72 16.90
CA ILE A 391 1.18 8.06 16.86
C ILE A 391 2.69 7.97 17.09
N PHE A 392 3.43 8.98 16.65
CA PHE A 392 4.85 9.11 16.94
C PHE A 392 5.24 10.58 17.16
N GLY A 393 6.35 10.83 17.85
CA GLY A 393 6.91 12.16 18.04
C GLY A 393 8.29 12.07 18.72
N LYS A 394 9.10 13.12 18.59
CA LYS A 394 10.50 13.11 19.05
C LYS A 394 10.75 13.90 20.34
N SER A 395 9.77 14.69 20.78
CA SER A 395 9.87 15.56 21.96
C SER A 395 8.57 15.58 22.75
N VAL A 396 8.64 16.02 24.00
CA VAL A 396 7.46 16.15 24.88
C VAL A 396 6.49 17.17 24.29
N GLU A 397 6.99 18.28 23.77
CA GLU A 397 6.22 19.38 23.20
C GLU A 397 5.46 18.95 21.95
N GLU A 398 6.13 18.23 21.04
CA GLU A 398 5.52 17.69 19.83
C GLU A 398 4.43 16.67 20.17
N CYS A 399 4.72 15.71 21.06
CA CYS A 399 3.76 14.71 21.49
C CYS A 399 2.55 15.34 22.20
N ARG A 400 2.76 16.38 23.02
CA ARG A 400 1.69 17.14 23.67
C ARG A 400 0.73 17.73 22.63
N GLU A 401 1.25 18.41 21.61
CA GLU A 401 0.42 19.05 20.60
C GLU A 401 -0.29 18.03 19.72
N LEU A 402 0.43 16.98 19.29
CA LEU A 402 -0.13 15.87 18.54
C LEU A 402 -1.32 15.23 19.26
N VAL A 403 -1.16 14.89 20.54
CA VAL A 403 -2.23 14.23 21.31
C VAL A 403 -3.42 15.15 21.53
N ARG A 404 -3.21 16.46 21.76
CA ARG A 404 -4.32 17.44 21.87
C ARG A 404 -5.22 17.47 20.63
N ILE A 405 -4.64 17.25 19.45
CA ILE A 405 -5.41 17.15 18.21
C ILE A 405 -6.03 15.75 18.11
N ALA A 406 -5.25 14.70 18.34
CA ALA A 406 -5.66 13.31 18.21
C ALA A 406 -6.91 12.96 19.05
N ILE A 407 -6.99 13.40 20.30
CA ILE A 407 -8.11 13.09 21.22
C ILE A 407 -9.43 13.78 20.84
N LYS A 408 -9.43 14.64 19.82
CA LYS A 408 -10.65 15.22 19.24
C LYS A 408 -11.32 14.27 18.26
N TYR A 409 -10.58 13.30 17.74
CA TYR A 409 -11.11 12.29 16.85
C TYR A 409 -11.75 11.14 17.65
N PRO A 410 -12.75 10.46 17.06
CA PRO A 410 -13.41 9.30 17.66
C PRO A 410 -12.51 8.07 17.58
N ILE A 411 -11.58 7.95 18.53
CA ILE A 411 -10.63 6.85 18.65
C ILE A 411 -10.83 6.15 19.99
N ASP A 412 -10.54 4.84 20.04
CA ASP A 412 -10.73 4.04 21.25
C ASP A 412 -9.44 3.92 22.07
N MET A 413 -8.28 3.90 21.42
CA MET A 413 -6.96 3.78 22.07
C MET A 413 -5.90 4.56 21.28
N LEU A 414 -4.91 5.09 21.99
CA LEU A 414 -3.66 5.57 21.39
C LEU A 414 -2.57 4.50 21.49
N GLU A 415 -1.82 4.30 20.41
CA GLU A 415 -0.57 3.52 20.44
C GLU A 415 0.62 4.45 20.17
N PHE A 416 1.44 4.73 21.19
CA PHE A 416 2.65 5.51 21.00
C PHE A 416 3.80 4.62 20.49
N ASN A 417 4.25 4.89 19.27
CA ASN A 417 5.35 4.20 18.64
C ASN A 417 6.70 4.73 19.14
N ALA A 418 7.22 4.13 20.20
CA ALA A 418 8.53 4.47 20.79
C ALA A 418 9.71 3.75 20.13
N SER A 419 9.48 3.01 19.05
CA SER A 419 10.36 1.92 18.58
C SER A 419 10.67 1.94 17.09
N CYS A 420 10.52 3.09 16.45
CA CYS A 420 10.69 3.17 15.01
C CYS A 420 12.17 2.95 14.64
N PRO A 421 12.51 1.95 13.79
CA PRO A 421 13.90 1.61 13.43
C PRO A 421 14.59 2.68 12.57
N HIS A 422 13.91 3.81 12.32
CA HIS A 422 14.44 4.95 11.59
C HIS A 422 15.24 5.86 12.51
N THR A 423 16.41 6.29 12.05
CA THR A 423 17.43 6.96 12.87
C THR A 423 16.96 8.24 13.55
N GLU A 424 15.95 8.93 13.03
CA GLU A 424 15.37 10.12 13.66
C GLU A 424 14.66 9.83 15.00
N PHE A 425 14.24 8.58 15.25
CA PHE A 425 13.45 8.20 16.42
C PHE A 425 14.21 7.36 17.46
N ALA A 426 15.41 6.87 17.10
CA ALA A 426 16.29 6.13 18.01
C ALA A 426 16.59 6.91 19.31
N ALA A 427 16.52 8.25 19.26
CA ALA A 427 16.70 9.11 20.42
C ALA A 427 15.66 8.88 21.54
N VAL A 428 14.42 8.49 21.21
CA VAL A 428 13.38 8.18 22.21
C VAL A 428 13.60 6.78 22.79
N GLU A 429 13.84 5.81 21.91
CA GLU A 429 14.07 4.40 22.26
C GLU A 429 15.25 4.22 23.24
N HIS A 430 16.35 4.94 23.01
CA HIS A 430 17.55 4.84 23.83
C HIS A 430 17.60 5.84 25.00
N ASN A 431 16.52 6.59 25.26
CA ASN A 431 16.46 7.56 26.34
C ASN A 431 15.26 7.32 27.27
N PRO A 432 15.42 6.46 28.30
CA PRO A 432 14.35 6.15 29.26
C PRO A 432 13.76 7.38 29.97
N LYS A 433 14.56 8.42 30.21
CA LYS A 433 14.09 9.67 30.83
C LYS A 433 13.15 10.44 29.89
N LEU A 434 13.53 10.56 28.62
CA LEU A 434 12.70 11.20 27.61
C LEU A 434 11.40 10.40 27.39
N LEU A 435 11.51 9.08 27.24
CA LEU A 435 10.35 8.19 27.11
C LEU A 435 9.37 8.38 28.27
N LYS A 436 9.87 8.38 29.51
CA LYS A 436 9.04 8.61 30.70
C LYS A 436 8.32 9.95 30.66
N SER A 437 9.00 11.02 30.28
CA SER A 437 8.38 12.36 30.17
C SER A 437 7.32 12.42 29.08
N ILE A 438 7.59 11.81 27.92
CA ILE A 438 6.62 11.75 26.81
C ILE A 438 5.37 10.96 27.23
N ILE A 439 5.53 9.75 27.77
CA ILE A 439 4.38 8.90 28.15
C ILE A 439 3.53 9.60 29.21
N LYS A 440 4.15 10.20 30.23
CA LYS A 440 3.42 10.93 31.27
C LYS A 440 2.57 12.07 30.69
N GLU A 441 3.11 12.80 29.72
CA GLU A 441 2.40 13.89 29.04
C GLU A 441 1.26 13.36 28.17
N ILE A 442 1.54 12.36 27.30
CA ILE A 442 0.53 11.73 26.43
C ILE A 442 -0.64 11.20 27.26
N ARG A 443 -0.34 10.40 28.28
CA ARG A 443 -1.30 9.83 29.22
C ARG A 443 -2.13 10.92 29.90
N GLY A 444 -1.47 11.97 30.40
CA GLY A 444 -2.12 13.08 31.10
C GLY A 444 -3.18 13.81 30.25
N ILE A 445 -3.01 13.83 28.94
CA ILE A 445 -3.96 14.43 27.99
C ILE A 445 -5.03 13.41 27.57
N ALA A 446 -4.62 12.20 27.17
CA ALA A 446 -5.52 11.15 26.69
C ALA A 446 -6.58 10.75 27.72
N HIS A 447 -6.19 10.64 28.99
CA HIS A 447 -7.10 10.24 30.07
C HIS A 447 -8.17 11.28 30.38
N GLN A 448 -8.01 12.54 29.95
CA GLN A 448 -9.07 13.56 30.06
C GLN A 448 -10.31 13.19 29.24
N LYS A 449 -10.15 12.30 28.26
CA LYS A 449 -11.21 11.71 27.43
C LYS A 449 -11.44 10.22 27.69
N GLY A 450 -10.78 9.65 28.70
CA GLY A 450 -10.86 8.22 29.00
C GLY A 450 -10.19 7.31 27.97
N ILE A 451 -9.28 7.85 27.14
CA ILE A 451 -8.59 7.10 26.09
C ILE A 451 -7.32 6.47 26.68
N PRO A 452 -7.18 5.12 26.71
CA PRO A 452 -5.96 4.45 27.17
C PRO A 452 -4.81 4.60 26.17
N VAL A 453 -3.58 4.44 26.69
CA VAL A 453 -2.34 4.60 25.95
C VAL A 453 -1.51 3.32 25.99
N ALA A 454 -1.42 2.64 24.85
CA ALA A 454 -0.46 1.57 24.62
C ALA A 454 0.90 2.16 24.18
N VAL A 455 2.00 1.54 24.58
CA VAL A 455 3.35 1.92 24.14
C VAL A 455 3.98 0.78 23.35
N LYS A 456 4.33 1.03 22.09
CA LYS A 456 4.96 0.04 21.22
C LYS A 456 6.47 0.09 21.32
N ILE A 457 7.06 -1.00 21.77
CA ILE A 457 8.50 -1.09 22.10
C ILE A 457 9.30 -1.90 21.09
N SER A 458 10.60 -1.60 21.05
CA SER A 458 11.55 -2.17 20.10
C SER A 458 12.23 -3.39 20.70
N PRO A 459 12.50 -4.44 19.90
CA PRO A 459 13.38 -5.53 20.31
C PRO A 459 14.87 -5.17 20.15
N ASN A 460 15.22 -4.00 19.60
CA ASN A 460 16.59 -3.63 19.22
C ASN A 460 17.39 -2.97 20.35
N VAL A 461 16.90 -3.07 21.59
CA VAL A 461 17.57 -2.59 22.80
C VAL A 461 18.16 -3.77 23.57
N GLY A 462 19.18 -3.50 24.38
CA GLY A 462 19.77 -4.53 25.25
C GLY A 462 18.82 -5.06 26.33
N ASP A 463 17.83 -4.26 26.75
CA ASP A 463 16.86 -4.61 27.79
C ASP A 463 15.44 -4.13 27.42
N PRO A 464 14.68 -4.90 26.63
CA PRO A 464 13.29 -4.57 26.28
C PRO A 464 12.35 -4.54 27.49
N ALA A 465 12.60 -5.38 28.50
CA ALA A 465 11.78 -5.46 29.71
C ALA A 465 11.93 -4.21 30.58
N GLY A 466 13.16 -3.72 30.78
CA GLY A 466 13.41 -2.46 31.48
C GLY A 466 12.81 -1.24 30.75
N LEU A 467 12.80 -1.25 29.41
CA LEU A 467 12.12 -0.23 28.61
C LEU A 467 10.59 -0.25 28.84
N ALA A 468 9.99 -1.44 28.81
CA ALA A 468 8.56 -1.63 29.07
C ALA A 468 8.18 -1.22 30.50
N LEU A 469 8.98 -1.62 31.49
CA LEU A 469 8.77 -1.25 32.89
C LEU A 469 8.90 0.26 33.09
N THR A 470 9.78 0.93 32.34
CA THR A 470 9.85 2.39 32.32
C THR A 470 8.56 3.01 31.78
N ALA A 471 8.00 2.43 30.72
CA ALA A 471 6.75 2.88 30.14
C ALA A 471 5.55 2.68 31.09
N GLU A 472 5.45 1.51 31.74
CA GLU A 472 4.44 1.24 32.76
C GLU A 472 4.54 2.24 33.93
N LYS A 473 5.75 2.44 34.49
CA LYS A 473 5.98 3.42 35.58
C LYS A 473 5.68 4.86 35.16
N ALA A 474 5.68 5.16 33.87
CA ALA A 474 5.30 6.46 33.32
C ALA A 474 3.78 6.61 33.13
N GLY A 475 3.03 5.51 33.23
CA GLY A 475 1.57 5.46 33.16
C GLY A 475 1.00 4.85 31.87
N ALA A 476 1.78 4.09 31.09
CA ALA A 476 1.22 3.32 29.99
C ALA A 476 0.16 2.33 30.49
N ASP A 477 -0.94 2.18 29.76
CA ASP A 477 -2.03 1.24 30.10
C ASP A 477 -1.84 -0.13 29.46
N ALA A 478 -1.00 -0.23 28.42
CA ALA A 478 -0.61 -1.49 27.79
C ALA A 478 0.74 -1.37 27.08
N ILE A 479 1.36 -2.50 26.77
CA ILE A 479 2.59 -2.58 25.96
C ILE A 479 2.31 -3.34 24.68
N THR A 480 2.66 -2.77 23.52
CA THR A 480 2.69 -3.51 22.24
C THR A 480 4.11 -4.01 21.98
N ALA A 481 4.31 -5.32 21.87
CA ALA A 481 5.62 -5.92 21.65
C ALA A 481 5.56 -7.11 20.68
N ILE A 482 6.48 -7.24 19.72
CA ILE A 482 7.67 -6.42 19.44
C ILE A 482 7.57 -5.67 18.10
N ASN A 483 8.27 -4.55 17.98
CA ASN A 483 8.52 -3.95 16.67
C ASN A 483 9.50 -4.79 15.82
N THR A 484 9.85 -4.33 14.62
CA THR A 484 10.78 -5.01 13.71
C THR A 484 12.21 -5.08 14.23
N VAL A 485 12.98 -6.07 13.76
CA VAL A 485 14.42 -6.20 14.08
C VAL A 485 15.26 -5.47 13.02
N ILE A 486 16.33 -4.77 13.42
CA ILE A 486 17.17 -4.03 12.47
C ILE A 486 17.81 -4.96 11.43
N SER A 487 17.83 -4.51 10.17
CA SER A 487 18.49 -5.17 9.04
C SER A 487 19.06 -4.14 8.06
N ARG A 488 20.14 -4.49 7.35
CA ARG A 488 20.79 -3.65 6.33
C ARG A 488 21.18 -4.49 5.11
N PRO A 489 20.23 -4.75 4.20
CA PRO A 489 20.50 -5.46 2.96
C PRO A 489 21.36 -4.62 2.00
N ILE A 490 22.29 -5.27 1.30
CA ILE A 490 23.25 -4.66 0.38
C ILE A 490 23.12 -5.37 -0.97
N ASP A 491 23.16 -4.61 -2.05
CA ASP A 491 23.32 -5.16 -3.40
C ASP A 491 24.77 -5.62 -3.60
N PRO A 492 25.04 -6.89 -3.92
CA PRO A 492 26.40 -7.42 -4.01
C PRO A 492 27.16 -6.99 -5.26
N THR A 493 26.49 -6.40 -6.26
CA THR A 493 27.11 -5.98 -7.52
C THR A 493 27.54 -4.51 -7.44
N LEU A 494 26.71 -3.68 -6.83
CA LEU A 494 26.94 -2.25 -6.69
C LEU A 494 27.58 -1.86 -5.35
N ASP A 495 27.63 -2.77 -4.38
CA ASP A 495 28.13 -2.53 -3.02
C ASP A 495 27.41 -1.37 -2.29
N ILE A 496 26.15 -1.13 -2.64
CA ILE A 496 25.29 -0.10 -2.03
C ILE A 496 24.11 -0.72 -1.27
N PRO A 497 23.53 -0.02 -0.28
CA PRO A 497 22.27 -0.45 0.32
C PRO A 497 21.15 -0.56 -0.72
N LEU A 498 20.32 -1.60 -0.58
CA LEU A 498 19.11 -1.74 -1.39
C LEU A 498 17.99 -0.79 -0.94
N LEU A 499 17.99 -0.37 0.32
CA LEU A 499 17.00 0.57 0.85
C LEU A 499 17.39 2.01 0.49
N GLY A 500 16.45 2.78 -0.04
CA GLY A 500 16.66 4.17 -0.48
C GLY A 500 16.85 5.20 0.64
N ASN A 501 16.76 4.79 1.91
CA ASN A 501 16.97 5.70 3.03
C ASN A 501 18.47 5.96 3.27
N PRO A 502 18.87 7.14 3.80
CA PRO A 502 20.29 7.55 3.86
C PRO A 502 21.24 6.61 4.59
N THR A 503 20.75 5.77 5.52
CA THR A 503 21.59 4.87 6.31
C THR A 503 21.64 3.45 5.74
N GLY A 504 20.70 3.10 4.87
CA GLY A 504 20.49 1.74 4.37
C GLY A 504 19.94 0.76 5.40
N TYR A 505 19.68 1.19 6.64
CA TYR A 505 19.06 0.36 7.67
C TYR A 505 17.53 0.42 7.59
N GLY A 506 16.89 -0.73 7.78
CA GLY A 506 15.45 -0.87 7.87
C GLY A 506 15.04 -1.90 8.93
N GLY A 507 13.73 -2.10 9.06
CA GLY A 507 13.14 -3.08 9.96
C GLY A 507 12.79 -4.39 9.23
N LYS A 508 13.46 -5.48 9.61
CA LYS A 508 13.10 -6.87 9.24
C LYS A 508 11.86 -7.30 10.02
N SER A 509 10.89 -7.83 9.29
CA SER A 509 9.66 -8.48 9.75
C SER A 509 9.53 -9.85 9.07
N GLY A 510 8.50 -10.62 9.43
CA GLY A 510 8.28 -11.98 8.90
C GLY A 510 8.10 -13.04 9.98
N LYS A 511 7.93 -14.29 9.54
CA LYS A 511 7.57 -15.42 10.39
C LYS A 511 8.61 -15.71 11.48
N GLU A 512 9.88 -15.50 11.16
CA GLU A 512 11.00 -15.75 12.08
C GLU A 512 10.97 -14.86 13.34
N LEU A 513 10.30 -13.70 13.29
CA LEU A 513 10.20 -12.82 14.46
C LEU A 513 9.41 -13.47 15.61
N ALA A 514 8.54 -14.44 15.33
CA ALA A 514 7.74 -15.09 16.36
C ALA A 514 8.60 -15.75 17.44
N PHE A 515 9.76 -16.32 17.10
CA PHE A 515 10.64 -16.98 18.07
C PHE A 515 11.17 -15.99 19.12
N GLY A 516 11.75 -14.88 18.66
CA GLY A 516 12.26 -13.84 19.55
C GLY A 516 11.13 -13.07 20.25
N GLY A 517 10.04 -12.79 19.54
CA GLY A 517 8.89 -12.07 20.08
C GLY A 517 8.20 -12.82 21.21
N LYS A 518 7.98 -14.15 21.08
CA LYS A 518 7.38 -14.97 22.15
C LYS A 518 8.25 -14.97 23.42
N ARG A 519 9.59 -15.03 23.28
CA ARG A 519 10.52 -14.88 24.41
C ARG A 519 10.37 -13.53 25.10
N VAL A 520 10.36 -12.43 24.33
CA VAL A 520 10.19 -11.08 24.90
C VAL A 520 8.86 -10.97 25.64
N ILE A 521 7.76 -11.48 25.08
CA ILE A 521 6.45 -11.43 25.73
C ILE A 521 6.43 -12.20 27.05
N PHE A 522 7.11 -13.35 27.12
CA PHE A 522 7.27 -14.09 28.37
C PHE A 522 7.93 -13.23 29.44
N GLU A 523 9.09 -12.63 29.13
CA GLU A 523 9.84 -11.76 30.06
C GLU A 523 9.02 -10.54 30.49
N LEU A 524 8.29 -9.92 29.55
CA LEU A 524 7.41 -8.79 29.85
C LEU A 524 6.27 -9.17 30.81
N TYR A 525 5.71 -10.37 30.67
CA TYR A 525 4.60 -10.80 31.53
C TYR A 525 5.01 -11.02 32.99
N GLU A 526 6.26 -11.41 33.24
CA GLU A 526 6.79 -11.56 34.61
C GLU A 526 6.95 -10.18 35.30
N GLU A 527 7.44 -9.20 34.54
CA GLU A 527 7.81 -7.88 35.05
C GLU A 527 6.63 -6.90 35.15
N LEU A 528 5.70 -6.95 34.19
CA LEU A 528 4.63 -5.97 34.07
C LEU A 528 3.36 -6.37 34.84
N ARG A 529 2.53 -5.38 35.13
CA ARG A 529 1.17 -5.51 35.69
C ARG A 529 0.09 -5.02 34.74
N ILE A 530 0.48 -4.43 33.62
CA ILE A 530 -0.41 -3.97 32.54
C ILE A 530 -0.52 -5.00 31.40
N PRO A 531 -1.63 -5.00 30.64
CA PRO A 531 -1.83 -5.86 29.47
C PRO A 531 -0.73 -5.76 28.40
N ILE A 532 -0.52 -6.87 27.68
CA ILE A 532 0.46 -6.97 26.60
C ILE A 532 -0.23 -7.31 25.27
N ILE A 533 0.05 -6.52 24.24
CA ILE A 533 -0.39 -6.73 22.86
C ILE A 533 0.77 -7.37 22.09
N GLY A 534 0.58 -8.62 21.66
CA GLY A 534 1.58 -9.41 20.93
C GLY A 534 1.62 -9.08 19.44
N VAL A 535 2.82 -8.88 18.90
CA VAL A 535 3.06 -8.64 17.48
C VAL A 535 4.42 -9.19 17.07
N GLY A 536 4.52 -9.63 15.81
CA GLY A 536 5.73 -10.19 15.22
C GLY A 536 5.57 -11.65 14.79
N GLY A 537 5.59 -11.92 13.49
CA GLY A 537 5.60 -13.30 12.98
C GLY A 537 4.33 -14.12 13.25
N ILE A 538 3.17 -13.49 13.45
CA ILE A 538 1.89 -14.21 13.62
C ILE A 538 1.34 -14.59 12.23
N PHE A 539 1.37 -15.89 11.91
CA PHE A 539 0.86 -16.46 10.64
C PHE A 539 -0.16 -17.57 10.87
N SER A 540 -0.40 -17.99 12.11
CA SER A 540 -1.30 -19.11 12.44
C SER A 540 -1.97 -18.94 13.79
N ALA A 541 -3.09 -19.63 14.03
CA ALA A 541 -3.70 -19.65 15.36
C ALA A 541 -2.75 -20.24 16.42
N LYS A 542 -1.89 -21.18 16.03
CA LYS A 542 -0.81 -21.69 16.89
C LYS A 542 0.10 -20.56 17.39
N ASP A 543 0.47 -19.62 16.53
CA ASP A 543 1.28 -18.46 16.94
C ASP A 543 0.53 -17.61 17.96
N VAL A 544 -0.75 -17.32 17.71
CA VAL A 544 -1.62 -16.58 18.64
C VAL A 544 -1.70 -17.28 19.99
N ILE A 545 -1.93 -18.59 20.02
CA ILE A 545 -2.02 -19.40 21.23
C ILE A 545 -0.69 -19.38 21.99
N GLU A 546 0.44 -19.53 21.31
CA GLU A 546 1.75 -19.47 21.95
C GLU A 546 2.04 -18.08 22.53
N TYR A 547 1.74 -17.01 21.79
CA TYR A 547 1.83 -15.65 22.33
C TYR A 547 0.92 -15.46 23.56
N ALA A 548 -0.30 -16.01 23.53
CA ALA A 548 -1.24 -15.94 24.65
C ALA A 548 -0.69 -16.65 25.88
N LYS A 549 -0.21 -17.89 25.74
CA LYS A 549 0.40 -18.67 26.83
C LYS A 549 1.58 -17.95 27.46
N ASN A 550 2.36 -17.21 26.67
CA ASN A 550 3.48 -16.41 27.16
C ASN A 550 3.05 -15.08 27.83
N GLY A 551 1.82 -14.60 27.59
CA GLY A 551 1.27 -13.45 28.33
C GLY A 551 0.51 -12.40 27.52
N ALA A 552 0.46 -12.50 26.19
CA ALA A 552 -0.27 -11.52 25.38
C ALA A 552 -1.79 -11.75 25.41
N CYS A 553 -2.58 -10.67 25.33
CA CYS A 553 -4.05 -10.74 25.37
C CYS A 553 -4.74 -10.12 24.13
N LEU A 554 -3.98 -9.46 23.27
CA LEU A 554 -4.36 -8.98 21.94
C LEU A 554 -3.22 -9.26 20.96
N PHE A 555 -3.52 -9.33 19.66
CA PHE A 555 -2.56 -9.72 18.65
C PHE A 555 -2.65 -8.82 17.42
N GLN A 556 -1.52 -8.29 16.96
CA GLN A 556 -1.44 -7.56 15.70
C GLN A 556 -0.75 -8.39 14.61
N VAL A 557 -1.35 -8.39 13.42
CA VAL A 557 -0.89 -9.12 12.23
C VAL A 557 -0.38 -8.13 11.18
N GLY A 558 0.86 -8.33 10.71
CA GLY A 558 1.50 -7.48 9.71
C GLY A 558 1.94 -8.28 8.48
N SER A 559 3.11 -8.93 8.57
CA SER A 559 3.75 -9.64 7.45
C SER A 559 2.86 -10.67 6.75
N ALA A 560 1.97 -11.35 7.48
CA ALA A 560 1.03 -12.30 6.89
C ALA A 560 0.01 -11.65 5.94
N LEU A 561 -0.32 -10.35 6.10
CA LEU A 561 -1.21 -9.62 5.18
C LEU A 561 -0.62 -9.50 3.77
N VAL A 562 0.70 -9.51 3.66
CA VAL A 562 1.42 -9.41 2.38
C VAL A 562 1.28 -10.71 1.61
N SER A 563 1.65 -11.83 2.25
CA SER A 563 1.68 -13.16 1.63
C SER A 563 0.30 -13.79 1.50
N GLU A 564 -0.58 -13.65 2.50
CA GLU A 564 -1.84 -14.39 2.56
C GLU A 564 -3.09 -13.53 2.28
N GLY A 565 -2.96 -12.21 2.19
CA GLY A 565 -4.11 -11.33 1.98
C GLY A 565 -4.94 -11.12 3.25
N PHE A 566 -6.22 -10.79 3.09
CA PHE A 566 -7.09 -10.43 4.21
C PHE A 566 -7.73 -11.66 4.86
N GLU A 567 -7.74 -12.77 4.15
CA GLU A 567 -8.27 -14.07 4.54
C GLU A 567 -7.62 -14.58 5.84
N ILE A 568 -6.39 -14.13 6.14
CA ILE A 568 -5.70 -14.38 7.41
C ILE A 568 -6.57 -14.08 8.63
N PHE A 569 -7.35 -12.99 8.63
CA PHE A 569 -8.18 -12.62 9.78
C PHE A 569 -9.30 -13.63 10.02
N THR A 570 -10.05 -13.97 8.98
CA THR A 570 -11.12 -14.97 9.07
C THR A 570 -10.56 -16.34 9.45
N ARG A 571 -9.43 -16.75 8.86
CA ARG A 571 -8.77 -18.02 9.18
C ARG A 571 -8.31 -18.10 10.62
N LEU A 572 -7.55 -17.10 11.10
CA LEU A 572 -7.06 -17.05 12.48
C LEU A 572 -8.21 -17.11 13.50
N LYS A 573 -9.30 -16.38 13.25
CA LYS A 573 -10.49 -16.42 14.10
C LYS A 573 -11.11 -17.82 14.17
N SER A 574 -11.32 -18.45 13.00
CA SER A 574 -11.94 -19.76 12.92
C SER A 574 -11.11 -20.81 13.66
N GLU A 575 -9.81 -20.89 13.36
CA GLU A 575 -8.88 -21.82 13.98
C GLU A 575 -8.73 -21.58 15.50
N LEU A 576 -8.67 -20.32 15.93
CA LEU A 576 -8.58 -19.98 17.36
C LEU A 576 -9.85 -20.41 18.11
N LYS A 577 -11.03 -20.16 17.54
CA LYS A 577 -12.31 -20.57 18.12
C LYS A 577 -12.40 -22.09 18.26
N GLU A 578 -12.00 -22.82 17.22
CA GLU A 578 -11.94 -24.28 17.24
C GLU A 578 -11.03 -24.79 18.36
N TYR A 579 -9.82 -24.22 18.48
CA TYR A 579 -8.89 -24.57 19.55
C TYR A 579 -9.50 -24.36 20.95
N LEU A 580 -10.15 -23.22 21.19
CA LEU A 580 -10.80 -22.94 22.47
C LEU A 580 -11.88 -23.98 22.80
N VAL A 581 -12.73 -24.32 21.83
CA VAL A 581 -13.81 -25.31 22.00
C VAL A 581 -13.25 -26.70 22.29
N VAL A 582 -12.31 -27.18 21.48
CA VAL A 582 -11.73 -28.54 21.61
C VAL A 582 -11.04 -28.73 22.95
N ASN A 583 -10.40 -27.69 23.49
CA ASN A 583 -9.69 -27.74 24.77
C ASN A 583 -10.55 -27.31 25.97
N GLY A 584 -11.84 -27.01 25.76
CA GLY A 584 -12.77 -26.66 26.84
C GLY A 584 -12.55 -25.29 27.48
N TYR A 585 -11.83 -24.37 26.82
CA TYR A 585 -11.65 -23.01 27.29
C TYR A 585 -12.90 -22.15 27.02
N LYS A 586 -13.27 -21.31 27.99
CA LYS A 586 -14.44 -20.41 27.88
C LYS A 586 -14.14 -19.13 27.12
N ASN A 587 -12.88 -18.72 27.12
CA ASN A 587 -12.38 -17.56 26.40
C ASN A 587 -10.84 -17.61 26.36
N LEU A 588 -10.24 -16.74 25.56
CA LEU A 588 -8.79 -16.64 25.44
C LEU A 588 -8.08 -16.33 26.78
N GLY A 589 -8.73 -15.56 27.67
CA GLY A 589 -8.16 -15.13 28.95
C GLY A 589 -7.73 -16.28 29.86
N GLU A 590 -8.36 -17.45 29.76
CA GLU A 590 -7.96 -18.64 30.53
C GLU A 590 -6.55 -19.16 30.15
N ILE A 591 -6.13 -18.91 28.91
CA ILE A 591 -4.83 -19.31 28.34
C ILE A 591 -3.75 -18.26 28.61
N VAL A 592 -4.13 -16.99 28.82
CA VAL A 592 -3.17 -15.90 29.01
C VAL A 592 -2.26 -16.17 30.20
N GLY A 593 -0.96 -16.20 29.94
CA GLY A 593 0.07 -16.45 30.95
C GLY A 593 0.16 -17.89 31.47
N GLU A 594 -0.48 -18.86 30.82
CA GLU A 594 -0.45 -20.27 31.23
C GLU A 594 0.98 -20.83 31.37
N ALA A 595 1.94 -20.32 30.59
CA ALA A 595 3.35 -20.75 30.67
C ALA A 595 4.03 -20.41 32.01
N HIS A 596 3.48 -19.47 32.78
CA HIS A 596 4.05 -18.96 34.04
C HIS A 596 3.52 -19.66 35.30
N ARG A 597 2.55 -20.56 35.16
CA ARG A 597 1.87 -21.23 36.29
C ARG A 597 2.56 -22.53 36.73
N ARG A 598 3.79 -22.78 36.28
CA ARG A 598 4.50 -24.06 36.47
C ARG A 598 5.41 -24.07 37.69
#